data_AF-A0A6G7Y900-F1
#
_entry.id   AF-A0A6G7Y900-F1
#
_cell.length_a   1.000
_cell.length_b   1.000
_cell.length_c   1.000
_cell.angle_alpha   90.00
_cell.angle_beta   90.00
_cell.angle_gamma   90.00
#
_symmetry.space_group_name_H-M   'P 1'
#
loop_
_entity.id
_entity.type
_entity.pdbx_description
1 polymer ?
#
loop_
_entity_poly.entity_id
_entity_poly.type
_entity_poly.pdbx_seq_one_letter_code
_entity_poly.pdbx_strand_id
1 'polypeptide(L)'
;MAGPRSTNIDDVARLAGVSASTVSRVMNGNPAVKPETIKRVMDAAERLDYVPSNTARSLSLGSTRTVAFLMPDLSNPMFQLVLRGASRAAADAGYRILVSDTVEDVDAEAGLAIELRRRCDALILCSPRMSSRDLRRVLSVTEPVVLINRAEDAGGAPAVTVDYAEGSRALMRRLMRQGHRAFVYLSGPPHSRTNQQRELALRSLAREHDGVTLTTIQAGPTIEDGYAASGAVLASGATAAICYNDVIAIGLLGRLNEVGVTVPEDISVAGYDDIPFARYVTPSLTTVSTPKGDLGRHAWEAVERMLAGDTELGTLTFAPRLVERGSTGPAPRDRITVAPDTAPSVFAWHRDDDDLDVELTAGRDLLARYERRPVMPDVYAPRPYLHPLYTLAGRAITDANNAPHRHQHGVSVVFDSVNGTNYWGGRTYLTGSGRRCCPTTAPRRAGA
;
A
#
# COMPACT_ATOMS: atom_id res chain seq x y z
N MET A 1 -19.07 46.44 7.21
CA MET A 1 -18.94 46.90 5.81
C MET A 1 -19.51 45.81 4.92
N ALA A 2 -20.52 46.11 4.11
CA ALA A 2 -21.03 45.15 3.13
C ALA A 2 -19.93 44.92 2.08
N GLY A 3 -19.57 43.65 1.84
CA GLY A 3 -18.56 43.29 0.83
C GLY A 3 -18.96 43.77 -0.57
N PRO A 4 -18.01 43.82 -1.53
CA PRO A 4 -18.29 44.25 -2.90
C PRO A 4 -19.46 43.42 -3.46
N ARG A 5 -20.47 44.13 -3.98
CA ARG A 5 -21.70 43.54 -4.51
C ARG A 5 -21.32 42.71 -5.74
N SER A 6 -21.36 41.37 -5.63
CA SER A 6 -21.01 40.49 -6.75
C SER A 6 -22.05 40.65 -7.86
N THR A 7 -21.57 40.88 -9.09
CA THR A 7 -22.40 40.89 -10.29
C THR A 7 -23.27 39.63 -10.33
N ASN A 8 -24.57 39.79 -10.47
CA ASN A 8 -25.52 38.68 -10.48
C ASN A 8 -26.25 38.56 -11.83
N ILE A 9 -27.07 37.51 -11.98
CA ILE A 9 -27.76 37.22 -13.24
C ILE A 9 -28.75 38.33 -13.65
N ASP A 10 -29.28 39.09 -12.68
CA ASP A 10 -30.20 40.20 -12.92
C ASP A 10 -29.47 41.44 -13.46
N ASP A 11 -28.21 41.65 -13.08
CA ASP A 11 -27.36 42.69 -13.66
C ASP A 11 -27.12 42.44 -15.17
N VAL A 12 -26.82 41.19 -15.53
CA VAL A 12 -26.66 40.77 -16.93
C VAL A 12 -27.97 40.91 -17.70
N ALA A 13 -29.09 40.47 -17.11
CA ALA A 13 -30.41 40.56 -17.73
C ALA A 13 -30.80 42.00 -18.06
N ARG A 14 -30.56 42.91 -17.12
CA ARG A 14 -30.80 44.35 -17.28
C ARG A 14 -29.91 44.96 -18.39
N LEU A 15 -28.62 44.63 -18.42
CA LEU A 15 -27.71 45.15 -19.44
C LEU A 15 -28.02 44.60 -20.84
N ALA A 16 -28.43 43.33 -20.94
CA ALA A 16 -28.76 42.66 -22.21
C ALA A 16 -30.21 42.91 -22.70
N GLY A 17 -31.04 43.60 -21.89
CA GLY A 17 -32.43 43.87 -22.20
C GLY A 17 -33.30 42.62 -22.33
N VAL A 18 -33.08 41.62 -21.46
CA VAL A 18 -33.84 40.35 -21.43
C VAL A 18 -34.23 39.98 -20.00
N SER A 19 -35.02 38.91 -19.83
CA SER A 19 -35.29 38.33 -18.51
C SER A 19 -34.09 37.53 -17.98
N ALA A 20 -33.97 37.41 -16.65
CA ALA A 20 -32.99 36.51 -16.02
C ALA A 20 -33.15 35.05 -16.47
N SER A 21 -34.39 34.61 -16.76
CA SER A 21 -34.67 33.29 -17.35
C SER A 21 -34.09 33.14 -18.76
N THR A 22 -34.04 34.21 -19.56
CA THR A 22 -33.42 34.21 -20.88
C THR A 22 -31.89 34.16 -20.76
N VAL A 23 -31.31 34.94 -19.83
CA VAL A 23 -29.87 34.85 -19.53
C VAL A 23 -29.48 33.43 -19.12
N SER A 24 -30.25 32.82 -18.22
CA SER A 24 -30.03 31.44 -17.79
C SER A 24 -30.06 30.45 -18.96
N ARG A 25 -31.04 30.57 -19.87
CA ARG A 25 -31.12 29.72 -21.08
C ARG A 25 -29.92 29.90 -22.01
N VAL A 26 -29.46 31.14 -22.21
CA VAL A 26 -28.24 31.42 -22.99
C VAL A 26 -27.01 30.79 -22.34
N MET A 27 -26.81 31.04 -21.04
CA MET A 27 -25.67 30.50 -20.28
C MET A 27 -25.66 28.97 -20.21
N ASN A 28 -26.84 28.36 -20.29
CA ASN A 28 -27.01 26.91 -20.36
C ASN A 28 -26.93 26.34 -21.79
N GLY A 29 -26.73 27.18 -22.81
CA GLY A 29 -26.59 26.74 -24.20
C GLY A 29 -27.88 26.23 -24.84
N ASN A 30 -29.04 26.75 -24.44
CA ASN A 30 -30.33 26.29 -24.96
C ASN A 30 -30.50 26.68 -26.45
N PRO A 31 -30.71 25.72 -27.36
CA PRO A 31 -30.77 25.97 -28.80
C PRO A 31 -32.01 26.75 -29.25
N ALA A 32 -33.04 26.88 -28.41
CA ALA A 32 -34.25 27.64 -28.72
C ALA A 32 -34.05 29.17 -28.61
N VAL A 33 -32.89 29.64 -28.15
CA VAL A 33 -32.60 31.07 -28.06
C VAL A 33 -32.03 31.58 -29.37
N LYS A 34 -32.60 32.68 -29.89
CA LYS A 34 -32.17 33.27 -31.16
C LYS A 34 -30.69 33.73 -31.09
N PRO A 35 -29.89 33.58 -32.17
CA PRO A 35 -28.48 33.96 -32.20
C PRO A 35 -28.21 35.40 -31.76
N GLU A 36 -29.09 36.34 -32.12
CA GLU A 36 -28.95 37.75 -31.75
C GLU A 36 -29.09 37.95 -30.23
N THR A 37 -29.95 37.16 -29.59
CA THR A 37 -30.16 37.21 -28.14
C THR A 37 -29.00 36.57 -27.40
N ILE A 38 -28.45 35.48 -27.92
CA ILE A 38 -27.22 34.84 -27.39
C ILE A 38 -26.09 35.87 -27.40
N LYS A 39 -25.84 36.52 -28.54
CA LYS A 39 -24.78 37.53 -28.67
C LYS A 39 -24.93 38.65 -27.64
N ARG A 40 -26.12 39.27 -27.54
CA ARG A 40 -26.36 40.36 -26.58
C ARG A 40 -26.10 39.96 -25.13
N VAL A 41 -26.50 38.75 -24.76
CA VAL A 41 -26.30 38.24 -23.39
C VAL A 41 -24.82 37.94 -23.12
N MET A 42 -24.10 37.35 -24.08
CA MET A 42 -22.66 37.09 -23.94
C MET A 42 -21.86 38.40 -23.84
N ASP A 43 -22.15 39.39 -24.70
CA ASP A 43 -21.52 40.72 -24.67
C ASP A 43 -21.78 41.42 -23.32
N ALA A 44 -23.00 41.31 -22.77
CA ALA A 44 -23.34 41.89 -21.47
C ALA A 44 -22.64 41.19 -20.31
N ALA A 45 -22.52 39.86 -20.36
CA ALA A 45 -21.83 39.10 -19.32
C ALA A 45 -20.33 39.37 -19.30
N GLU A 46 -19.69 39.46 -20.46
CA GLU A 46 -18.27 39.82 -20.59
C GLU A 46 -18.00 41.23 -20.04
N ARG A 47 -18.83 42.21 -20.39
CA ARG A 47 -18.70 43.59 -19.89
C ARG A 47 -18.84 43.72 -18.37
N LEU A 48 -19.55 42.79 -17.74
CA LEU A 48 -19.80 42.80 -16.29
C LEU A 48 -18.90 41.82 -15.53
N ASP A 49 -17.95 41.16 -16.22
CA ASP A 49 -17.13 40.07 -15.69
C ASP A 49 -17.97 39.01 -14.96
N TYR A 50 -19.16 38.71 -15.52
CA TYR A 50 -20.11 37.80 -14.90
C TYR A 50 -19.71 36.35 -15.12
N VAL A 51 -19.44 35.65 -14.03
CA VAL A 51 -19.23 34.20 -14.02
C VAL A 51 -20.51 33.50 -13.54
N PRO A 52 -21.11 32.59 -14.33
CA PRO A 52 -22.29 31.84 -13.90
C PRO A 52 -22.04 31.04 -12.61
N SER A 53 -22.98 31.09 -11.68
CA SER A 53 -22.95 30.24 -10.49
C SER A 53 -23.22 28.79 -10.88
N ASN A 54 -22.26 27.90 -10.59
CA ASN A 54 -22.43 26.46 -10.80
C ASN A 54 -23.63 25.91 -10.01
N THR A 55 -23.89 26.39 -8.80
CA THR A 55 -25.05 25.96 -7.99
C THR A 55 -26.38 26.35 -8.65
N ALA A 56 -26.49 27.59 -9.14
CA ALA A 56 -27.70 28.05 -9.83
C ALA A 56 -27.91 27.31 -11.16
N ARG A 57 -26.82 27.02 -11.87
CA ARG A 57 -26.81 26.20 -13.08
C ARG A 57 -27.28 24.77 -12.79
N SER A 58 -26.77 24.14 -11.74
CA SER A 58 -27.15 22.77 -11.36
C SER A 58 -28.63 22.67 -10.98
N LEU A 59 -29.15 23.65 -10.24
CA LEU A 59 -30.58 23.75 -9.92
C LEU A 59 -31.45 23.90 -11.17
N SER A 60 -31.01 24.73 -12.12
CA SER A 60 -31.73 24.93 -13.39
C SER A 60 -31.68 23.70 -14.30
N LEU A 61 -30.61 22.92 -14.27
CA LEU A 61 -30.41 21.73 -15.11
C LEU A 61 -30.89 20.44 -14.45
N GLY A 62 -31.16 20.45 -13.14
CA GLY A 62 -31.44 19.25 -12.36
C GLY A 62 -30.24 18.30 -12.24
N SER A 63 -29.03 18.76 -12.57
CA SER A 63 -27.80 17.96 -12.62
C SER A 63 -26.61 18.80 -12.21
N THR A 64 -25.76 18.23 -11.36
CA THR A 64 -24.52 18.81 -10.85
C THR A 64 -23.32 18.60 -11.77
N ARG A 65 -23.44 17.71 -12.76
CA ARG A 65 -22.33 17.17 -13.57
C ARG A 65 -21.14 16.75 -12.72
N THR A 66 -21.44 16.19 -11.56
CA THR A 66 -20.47 15.77 -10.56
C THR A 66 -20.83 14.37 -10.09
N VAL A 67 -19.86 13.47 -10.04
CA VAL A 67 -20.00 12.12 -9.50
C VAL A 67 -19.08 11.99 -8.30
N ALA A 68 -19.59 11.43 -7.20
CA ALA A 68 -18.75 11.22 -6.03
C ALA A 68 -17.99 9.90 -6.17
N PHE A 69 -16.70 9.91 -5.83
CA PHE A 69 -15.87 8.72 -5.74
C PHE A 69 -15.43 8.56 -4.27
N LEU A 70 -16.03 7.58 -3.59
CA LEU A 70 -15.75 7.27 -2.19
C LEU A 70 -14.82 6.05 -2.11
N MET A 71 -13.74 6.16 -1.34
CA MET A 71 -12.77 5.07 -1.15
C MET A 71 -12.32 4.95 0.32
N PRO A 72 -11.67 3.85 0.72
CA PRO A 72 -11.28 3.65 2.11
C PRO A 72 -10.08 4.52 2.52
N ASP A 73 -9.10 4.68 1.62
CA ASP A 73 -7.82 5.31 1.95
C ASP A 73 -7.18 5.94 0.70
N LEU A 74 -7.06 7.27 0.67
CA LEU A 74 -6.45 7.99 -0.44
C LEU A 74 -4.91 7.85 -0.47
N SER A 75 -4.28 7.44 0.64
CA SER A 75 -2.83 7.27 0.71
C SER A 75 -2.33 6.05 -0.07
N ASN A 76 -3.18 5.03 -0.24
CA ASN A 76 -2.84 3.84 -1.01
C ASN A 76 -2.88 4.09 -2.54
N PRO A 77 -1.75 3.93 -3.27
CA PRO A 77 -1.67 4.19 -4.71
C PRO A 77 -2.61 3.35 -5.59
N MET A 78 -3.11 2.21 -5.08
CA MET A 78 -4.09 1.41 -5.80
C MET A 78 -5.35 2.24 -6.11
N PHE A 79 -5.90 2.92 -5.11
CA PHE A 79 -7.11 3.72 -5.26
C PHE A 79 -6.87 4.97 -6.12
N GLN A 80 -5.70 5.59 -6.01
CA GLN A 80 -5.33 6.74 -6.84
C GLN A 80 -5.34 6.40 -8.34
N LEU A 81 -4.89 5.20 -8.71
CA LEU A 81 -4.88 4.75 -10.11
C LEU A 81 -6.27 4.41 -10.62
N VAL A 82 -7.16 3.88 -9.77
CA VAL A 82 -8.59 3.70 -10.09
C VAL A 82 -9.27 5.06 -10.27
N LEU A 83 -9.09 5.97 -9.32
CA LEU A 83 -9.62 7.33 -9.37
C LEU A 83 -9.16 8.06 -10.64
N ARG A 84 -7.89 7.92 -11.03
CA ARG A 84 -7.36 8.52 -12.26
C ARG A 84 -8.06 7.98 -13.51
N GLY A 85 -8.34 6.68 -13.56
CA GLY A 85 -9.09 6.05 -14.65
C GLY A 85 -10.51 6.61 -14.76
N ALA A 86 -11.22 6.69 -13.64
CA ALA A 86 -12.57 7.25 -13.56
C ALA A 86 -12.57 8.75 -13.91
N SER A 87 -11.67 9.54 -13.33
CA SER A 87 -11.58 11.00 -13.56
C SER A 87 -11.35 11.34 -15.01
N ARG A 88 -10.47 10.60 -15.70
CA ARG A 88 -10.19 10.86 -17.12
C ARG A 88 -11.44 10.60 -17.97
N ALA A 89 -12.09 9.46 -17.78
CA ALA A 89 -13.28 9.10 -18.52
C ALA A 89 -14.46 10.07 -18.25
N ALA A 90 -14.64 10.47 -16.98
CA ALA A 90 -15.62 11.48 -16.58
C ALA A 90 -15.37 12.85 -17.22
N ALA A 91 -14.11 13.29 -17.23
CA ALA A 91 -13.73 14.57 -17.80
C ALA A 91 -13.98 14.62 -19.32
N ASP A 92 -13.70 13.53 -20.03
CA ASP A 92 -13.98 13.41 -21.47
C ASP A 92 -15.49 13.54 -21.77
N ALA A 93 -16.35 13.15 -20.83
CA ALA A 93 -17.81 13.32 -20.88
C ALA A 93 -18.33 14.65 -20.26
N GLY A 94 -17.44 15.56 -19.83
CA GLY A 94 -17.80 16.85 -19.25
C GLY A 94 -18.30 16.80 -17.79
N TYR A 95 -18.02 15.70 -17.08
CA TYR A 95 -18.27 15.53 -15.65
C TYR A 95 -17.02 15.78 -14.81
N ARG A 96 -17.23 16.09 -13.53
CA ARG A 96 -16.17 16.20 -12.51
C ARG A 96 -16.33 15.09 -11.48
N ILE A 97 -15.22 14.71 -10.84
CA ILE A 97 -15.24 13.80 -9.70
C ILE A 97 -15.08 14.57 -8.40
N LEU A 98 -16.01 14.37 -7.45
CA LEU A 98 -15.85 14.74 -6.06
C LEU A 98 -15.21 13.57 -5.31
N VAL A 99 -14.00 13.77 -4.79
CA VAL A 99 -13.24 12.73 -4.11
C VAL A 99 -13.51 12.76 -2.62
N SER A 100 -13.72 11.60 -2.02
CA SER A 100 -13.83 11.45 -0.57
C SER A 100 -13.16 10.15 -0.13
N ASP A 101 -12.46 10.18 1.00
CA ASP A 101 -11.98 9.00 1.69
C ASP A 101 -12.66 8.82 3.04
N THR A 102 -12.66 7.60 3.57
CA THR A 102 -13.13 7.31 4.93
C THR A 102 -11.99 7.20 5.93
N VAL A 103 -10.74 7.22 5.48
CA VAL A 103 -9.55 6.99 6.32
C VAL A 103 -9.69 5.70 7.13
N GLU A 104 -10.16 4.65 6.47
CA GLU A 104 -10.41 3.33 7.05
C GLU A 104 -11.51 3.26 8.14
N ASP A 105 -12.28 4.34 8.32
CA ASP A 105 -13.46 4.36 9.21
C ASP A 105 -14.66 3.69 8.53
N VAL A 106 -14.96 2.47 8.96
CA VAL A 106 -16.07 1.66 8.45
C VAL A 106 -17.44 2.21 8.88
N ASP A 107 -17.52 2.83 10.06
CA ASP A 107 -18.78 3.31 10.63
C ASP A 107 -19.23 4.62 9.96
N ALA A 108 -18.29 5.45 9.53
CA ALA A 108 -18.56 6.69 8.80
C ALA A 108 -18.97 6.47 7.33
N GLU A 109 -18.55 5.36 6.70
CA GLU A 109 -18.66 5.14 5.25
C GLU A 109 -20.10 5.29 4.72
N ALA A 110 -21.08 4.70 5.41
CA ALA A 110 -22.47 4.73 4.99
C ALA A 110 -23.10 6.14 5.08
N GLY A 111 -22.81 6.86 6.16
CA GLY A 111 -23.28 8.23 6.35
C GLY A 111 -22.70 9.16 5.29
N LEU A 112 -21.41 9.02 5.03
CA LEU A 112 -20.68 9.80 4.04
C LEU A 112 -21.19 9.54 2.61
N ALA A 113 -21.45 8.29 2.24
CA ALA A 113 -22.06 7.96 0.95
C ALA A 113 -23.41 8.66 0.74
N ILE A 114 -24.28 8.63 1.76
CA ILE A 114 -25.59 9.30 1.74
C ILE A 114 -25.45 10.82 1.64
N GLU A 115 -24.48 11.40 2.33
CA GLU A 115 -24.20 12.83 2.26
C GLU A 115 -23.71 13.24 0.87
N LEU A 116 -22.72 12.52 0.33
CA LEU A 116 -22.12 12.78 -0.99
C LEU A 116 -23.17 12.74 -2.09
N ARG A 117 -24.12 11.80 -2.01
CA ARG A 117 -25.18 11.69 -3.01
C ARG A 117 -26.06 12.94 -3.11
N ARG A 118 -26.23 13.70 -2.02
CA ARG A 118 -27.01 14.96 -2.03
C ARG A 118 -26.33 16.08 -2.84
N ARG A 119 -25.04 15.91 -3.16
CA ARG A 119 -24.20 16.91 -3.83
C ARG A 119 -23.76 16.47 -5.23
N CYS A 120 -24.09 15.26 -5.64
CA CYS A 120 -23.61 14.62 -6.86
C CYS A 120 -24.73 13.87 -7.57
N ASP A 121 -24.57 13.68 -8.87
CA ASP A 121 -25.55 13.01 -9.73
C ASP A 121 -25.52 11.48 -9.54
N ALA A 122 -24.37 10.93 -9.15
CA ALA A 122 -24.15 9.50 -8.93
C ALA A 122 -23.03 9.26 -7.90
N LEU A 123 -22.92 8.01 -7.44
CA LEU A 123 -21.82 7.53 -6.61
C LEU A 123 -21.03 6.41 -7.30
N ILE A 124 -19.71 6.44 -7.11
CA ILE A 124 -18.82 5.30 -7.28
C ILE A 124 -18.30 4.94 -5.88
N LEU A 125 -18.70 3.78 -5.36
CA LEU A 125 -18.20 3.25 -4.10
C LEU A 125 -17.06 2.28 -4.40
N CYS A 126 -15.82 2.69 -4.11
CA CYS A 126 -14.64 1.91 -4.42
C CYS A 126 -14.19 1.08 -3.21
N SER A 127 -14.27 -0.25 -3.33
CA SER A 127 -13.95 -1.21 -2.28
C SER A 127 -14.63 -0.91 -0.92
N PRO A 128 -15.95 -0.65 -0.87
CA PRO A 128 -16.62 -0.29 0.37
C PRO A 128 -16.52 -1.41 1.42
N ARG A 129 -16.30 -1.01 2.66
CA ARG A 129 -16.00 -1.91 3.79
C ARG A 129 -17.14 -2.04 4.80
N MET A 130 -18.19 -1.23 4.67
CA MET A 130 -19.42 -1.34 5.44
C MET A 130 -20.03 -2.74 5.36
N SER A 131 -20.88 -3.03 6.33
CA SER A 131 -21.61 -4.30 6.39
C SER A 131 -22.52 -4.47 5.16
N SER A 132 -22.85 -5.71 4.79
CA SER A 132 -23.81 -5.98 3.71
C SER A 132 -25.18 -5.35 3.96
N ARG A 133 -25.57 -5.22 5.24
CA ARG A 133 -26.82 -4.58 5.66
C ARG A 133 -26.77 -3.09 5.36
N ASP A 134 -25.68 -2.42 5.73
CA ASP A 134 -25.53 -0.98 5.52
C ASP A 134 -25.35 -0.66 4.04
N LEU A 135 -24.62 -1.49 3.30
CA LEU A 135 -24.50 -1.36 1.85
C LEU A 135 -25.87 -1.40 1.18
N ARG A 136 -26.71 -2.39 1.48
CA ARG A 136 -28.08 -2.46 0.94
C ARG A 136 -28.91 -1.23 1.30
N ARG A 137 -28.78 -0.74 2.53
CA ARG A 137 -29.45 0.50 2.96
C ARG A 137 -28.97 1.70 2.14
N VAL A 138 -27.67 1.88 1.99
CA VAL A 138 -27.07 2.96 1.19
C VAL A 138 -27.57 2.88 -0.24
N LEU A 139 -27.48 1.71 -0.88
CA LEU A 139 -27.93 1.52 -2.25
C LEU A 139 -29.40 1.91 -2.43
N SER A 140 -30.29 1.51 -1.52
CA SER A 140 -31.73 1.83 -1.60
C SER A 140 -32.10 3.31 -1.53
N VAL A 141 -31.19 4.18 -1.06
CA VAL A 141 -31.45 5.61 -0.88
C VAL A 141 -30.47 6.51 -1.63
N THR A 142 -29.53 5.94 -2.38
CA THR A 142 -28.46 6.71 -3.06
C THR A 142 -28.30 6.46 -4.56
N GLU A 143 -29.21 5.74 -5.20
CA GLU A 143 -29.16 5.51 -6.66
C GLU A 143 -29.02 6.81 -7.47
N PRO A 144 -28.26 6.83 -8.58
CA PRO A 144 -27.48 5.71 -9.15
C PRO A 144 -26.12 5.51 -8.44
N VAL A 145 -25.74 4.24 -8.23
CA VAL A 145 -24.48 3.82 -7.59
C VAL A 145 -23.81 2.71 -8.38
N VAL A 146 -22.50 2.83 -8.60
CA VAL A 146 -21.65 1.75 -9.13
C VAL A 146 -20.64 1.32 -8.07
N LEU A 147 -20.43 0.01 -7.95
CA LEU A 147 -19.50 -0.58 -7.00
C LEU A 147 -18.19 -0.97 -7.69
N ILE A 148 -17.05 -0.76 -7.02
CA ILE A 148 -15.76 -1.34 -7.42
C ILE A 148 -15.31 -2.32 -6.33
N ASN A 149 -14.84 -3.52 -6.70
CA ASN A 149 -14.36 -4.55 -5.78
C ASN A 149 -15.35 -4.95 -4.68
N ARG A 150 -16.64 -4.83 -4.98
CA ARG A 150 -17.75 -5.25 -4.10
C ARG A 150 -18.93 -5.72 -4.95
N ALA A 151 -18.79 -6.90 -5.56
CA ALA A 151 -19.86 -7.49 -6.37
C ALA A 151 -20.85 -8.28 -5.51
N GLU A 152 -20.40 -8.88 -4.41
CA GLU A 152 -21.28 -9.53 -3.46
C GLU A 152 -22.13 -8.49 -2.74
N ASP A 153 -23.39 -8.83 -2.47
CA ASP A 153 -24.37 -7.95 -1.83
C ASP A 153 -24.78 -6.72 -2.65
N ALA A 154 -24.40 -6.63 -3.92
CA ALA A 154 -24.70 -5.48 -4.79
C ALA A 154 -26.20 -5.25 -5.03
N GLY A 155 -27.06 -6.26 -4.80
CA GLY A 155 -28.51 -6.07 -4.81
C GLY A 155 -29.09 -5.52 -6.11
N GLY A 156 -28.41 -5.72 -7.24
CA GLY A 156 -28.77 -5.17 -8.55
C GLY A 156 -27.94 -3.96 -8.98
N ALA A 157 -27.15 -3.36 -8.09
CA ALA A 157 -26.22 -2.30 -8.46
C ALA A 157 -25.11 -2.84 -9.38
N PRO A 158 -24.72 -2.11 -10.44
CA PRO A 158 -23.63 -2.51 -11.31
C PRO A 158 -22.31 -2.55 -10.54
N ALA A 159 -21.45 -3.50 -10.87
CA ALA A 159 -20.18 -3.68 -10.20
C ALA A 159 -19.02 -3.94 -11.17
N VAL A 160 -17.84 -3.44 -10.83
CA VAL A 160 -16.59 -3.73 -11.54
C VAL A 160 -15.61 -4.34 -10.55
N THR A 161 -15.07 -5.51 -10.84
CA THR A 161 -14.23 -6.25 -9.88
C THR A 161 -13.09 -7.00 -10.56
N VAL A 162 -12.22 -7.61 -9.75
CA VAL A 162 -11.13 -8.48 -10.19
C VAL A 162 -11.33 -9.87 -9.57
N ASP A 163 -10.92 -10.92 -10.27
CA ASP A 163 -10.86 -12.28 -9.70
C ASP A 163 -9.67 -12.43 -8.75
N TYR A 164 -9.80 -11.85 -7.55
CA TYR A 164 -8.76 -11.90 -6.52
C TYR A 164 -8.48 -13.32 -6.02
N ALA A 165 -9.46 -14.22 -6.12
CA ALA A 165 -9.29 -15.62 -5.72
C ALA A 165 -8.31 -16.32 -6.66
N GLU A 166 -8.53 -16.24 -7.98
CA GLU A 166 -7.63 -16.88 -8.94
C GLU A 166 -6.25 -16.24 -8.96
N GLY A 167 -6.15 -14.91 -8.83
CA GLY A 167 -4.85 -14.24 -8.72
C GLY A 167 -4.03 -14.71 -7.52
N SER A 168 -4.68 -14.90 -6.36
CA SER A 168 -4.02 -15.44 -5.16
C SER A 168 -3.60 -16.90 -5.33
N ARG A 169 -4.43 -17.73 -5.93
CA ARG A 169 -4.08 -19.13 -6.22
C ARG A 169 -2.90 -19.21 -7.18
N ALA A 170 -2.91 -18.42 -8.26
CA ALA A 170 -1.83 -18.39 -9.23
C ALA A 170 -0.48 -18.03 -8.59
N LEU A 171 -0.47 -17.01 -7.73
CA LEU A 171 0.71 -16.60 -6.96
C LEU A 171 1.21 -17.72 -6.03
N MET A 172 0.33 -18.30 -5.21
CA MET A 172 0.73 -19.34 -4.26
C MET A 172 1.19 -20.63 -4.98
N ARG A 173 0.51 -21.06 -6.04
CA ARG A 173 0.95 -22.19 -6.88
C ARG A 173 2.35 -21.95 -7.46
N ARG A 174 2.69 -20.71 -7.83
CA ARG A 174 4.04 -20.37 -8.31
C ARG A 174 5.10 -20.58 -7.23
N LEU A 175 4.85 -20.06 -6.03
CA LEU A 175 5.75 -20.23 -4.89
C LEU A 175 5.89 -21.72 -4.51
N MET A 176 4.81 -22.49 -4.59
CA MET A 176 4.87 -23.94 -4.37
C MET A 176 5.75 -24.67 -5.39
N ARG A 177 5.73 -24.25 -6.67
CA ARG A 177 6.64 -24.74 -7.71
C ARG A 177 8.10 -24.38 -7.45
N GLN A 178 8.36 -23.31 -6.68
CA GLN A 178 9.69 -22.93 -6.21
C GLN A 178 10.13 -23.71 -4.96
N GLY A 179 9.29 -24.62 -4.44
CA GLY A 179 9.60 -25.48 -3.31
C GLY A 179 9.02 -25.00 -1.98
N HIS A 180 8.34 -23.85 -1.94
CA HIS A 180 7.75 -23.34 -0.70
C HIS A 180 6.63 -24.26 -0.23
N ARG A 181 6.61 -24.53 1.08
CA ARG A 181 5.59 -25.35 1.75
C ARG A 181 5.01 -24.69 2.99
N ALA A 182 5.81 -23.90 3.71
CA ALA A 182 5.33 -23.09 4.83
C ALA A 182 5.15 -21.64 4.38
N PHE A 183 3.91 -21.16 4.43
CA PHE A 183 3.49 -19.82 4.01
C PHE A 183 2.96 -19.01 5.18
N VAL A 184 3.14 -17.70 5.09
CA VAL A 184 2.43 -16.73 5.94
C VAL A 184 1.66 -15.76 5.06
N TYR A 185 0.40 -15.50 5.42
CA TYR A 185 -0.41 -14.44 4.83
C TYR A 185 -0.46 -13.25 5.79
N LEU A 186 0.08 -12.11 5.38
CA LEU A 186 -0.12 -10.84 6.09
C LEU A 186 -1.44 -10.24 5.63
N SER A 187 -2.48 -10.38 6.46
CA SER A 187 -3.82 -9.94 6.11
C SER A 187 -3.98 -8.43 6.24
N GLY A 188 -4.85 -7.89 5.39
CA GLY A 188 -5.28 -6.52 5.43
C GLY A 188 -6.42 -6.31 6.42
N PRO A 189 -7.12 -5.16 6.33
CA PRO A 189 -8.21 -4.86 7.24
C PRO A 189 -9.33 -5.91 7.17
N PRO A 190 -9.88 -6.37 8.31
CA PRO A 190 -10.85 -7.48 8.35
C PRO A 190 -12.12 -7.26 7.52
N HIS A 191 -12.55 -6.00 7.40
CA HIS A 191 -13.76 -5.61 6.67
C HIS A 191 -13.55 -5.49 5.14
N SER A 192 -12.32 -5.60 4.65
CA SER A 192 -12.03 -5.62 3.21
C SER A 192 -12.50 -6.93 2.58
N ARG A 193 -13.40 -6.87 1.58
CA ARG A 193 -13.86 -8.06 0.86
C ARG A 193 -12.77 -8.70 0.02
N THR A 194 -11.91 -7.89 -0.59
CA THR A 194 -10.78 -8.40 -1.37
C THR A 194 -9.79 -9.13 -0.47
N ASN A 195 -9.57 -8.67 0.78
CA ASN A 195 -8.80 -9.42 1.77
C ASN A 195 -9.42 -10.79 2.05
N GLN A 196 -10.73 -10.83 2.32
CA GLN A 196 -11.47 -12.07 2.61
C GLN A 196 -11.39 -13.07 1.44
N GLN A 197 -11.60 -12.60 0.20
CA GLN A 197 -11.50 -13.42 -1.01
C GLN A 197 -10.09 -14.02 -1.18
N ARG A 198 -9.04 -13.20 -1.01
CA ARG A 198 -7.65 -13.66 -1.11
C ARG A 198 -7.33 -14.68 -0.04
N GLU A 199 -7.65 -14.38 1.22
CA GLU A 199 -7.38 -15.28 2.35
C GLU A 199 -8.08 -16.63 2.19
N LEU A 200 -9.36 -16.61 1.82
CA LEU A 200 -10.13 -17.83 1.57
C LEU A 200 -9.50 -18.66 0.45
N ALA A 201 -9.11 -18.02 -0.66
CA ALA A 201 -8.48 -18.71 -1.79
C ALA A 201 -7.12 -19.34 -1.42
N LEU A 202 -6.29 -18.63 -0.65
CA LEU A 202 -5.01 -19.14 -0.15
C LEU A 202 -5.21 -20.31 0.82
N ARG A 203 -6.14 -20.18 1.77
CA ARG A 203 -6.45 -21.24 2.75
C ARG A 203 -7.00 -22.50 2.08
N SER A 204 -7.91 -22.35 1.13
CA SER A 204 -8.44 -23.50 0.38
C SER A 204 -7.34 -24.22 -0.39
N LEU A 205 -6.50 -23.47 -1.12
CA LEU A 205 -5.39 -24.05 -1.86
C LEU A 205 -4.37 -24.74 -0.94
N ALA A 206 -4.07 -24.18 0.23
CA ALA A 206 -3.18 -24.82 1.21
C ALA A 206 -3.72 -26.19 1.66
N ARG A 207 -5.04 -26.31 1.87
CA ARG A 207 -5.69 -27.56 2.29
C ARG A 207 -5.75 -28.63 1.20
N GLU A 208 -5.71 -28.21 -0.06
CA GLU A 208 -5.70 -29.12 -1.22
C GLU A 208 -4.34 -29.81 -1.44
N HIS A 209 -3.28 -29.38 -0.74
CA HIS A 209 -1.93 -29.86 -0.96
C HIS A 209 -1.24 -30.33 0.33
N ASP A 210 -0.92 -31.63 0.38
CA ASP A 210 -0.25 -32.24 1.52
C ASP A 210 1.10 -31.58 1.84
N GLY A 211 1.34 -31.36 3.14
CA GLY A 211 2.56 -30.73 3.64
C GLY A 211 2.65 -29.22 3.41
N VAL A 212 1.60 -28.58 2.88
CA VAL A 212 1.50 -27.13 2.77
C VAL A 212 0.82 -26.55 4.00
N THR A 213 1.44 -25.56 4.64
CA THR A 213 0.88 -24.83 5.77
C THR A 213 0.73 -23.35 5.43
N LEU A 214 -0.34 -22.74 5.94
CA LEU A 214 -0.60 -21.31 5.83
C LEU A 214 -0.99 -20.73 7.19
N THR A 215 -0.13 -19.89 7.73
CA THR A 215 -0.41 -19.08 8.92
C THR A 215 -0.90 -17.71 8.48
N THR A 216 -1.86 -17.11 9.20
CA THR A 216 -2.30 -15.74 8.93
C THR A 216 -1.92 -14.85 10.10
N ILE A 217 -1.32 -13.71 9.79
CA ILE A 217 -0.97 -12.67 10.75
C ILE A 217 -1.73 -11.41 10.33
N GLN A 218 -2.46 -10.83 11.28
CA GLN A 218 -3.13 -9.56 11.05
C GLN A 218 -2.09 -8.43 11.04
N ALA A 219 -2.06 -7.66 9.95
CA ALA A 219 -1.22 -6.47 9.84
C ALA A 219 -2.11 -5.22 9.89
N GLY A 220 -2.72 -4.85 8.77
CA GLY A 220 -3.46 -3.60 8.60
C GLY A 220 -3.35 -3.13 7.15
N PRO A 221 -3.65 -1.86 6.81
CA PRO A 221 -3.55 -1.37 5.44
C PRO A 221 -2.24 -0.64 5.10
N THR A 222 -1.41 -0.30 6.09
CA THR A 222 -0.33 0.70 5.96
C THR A 222 1.06 0.09 5.75
N ILE A 223 2.04 0.95 5.42
CA ILE A 223 3.46 0.54 5.32
C ILE A 223 3.96 0.16 6.71
N GLU A 224 3.59 0.95 7.72
CA GLU A 224 3.95 0.79 9.12
C GLU A 224 3.47 -0.56 9.67
N ASP A 225 2.26 -1.01 9.28
CA ASP A 225 1.74 -2.32 9.66
C ASP A 225 2.62 -3.47 9.10
N GLY A 226 3.04 -3.34 7.84
CA GLY A 226 3.95 -4.30 7.21
C GLY A 226 5.34 -4.30 7.84
N TYR A 227 5.85 -3.12 8.17
CA TYR A 227 7.11 -2.94 8.87
C TYR A 227 7.09 -3.59 10.26
N ALA A 228 6.02 -3.36 11.04
CA ALA A 228 5.84 -3.93 12.38
C ALA A 228 5.65 -5.46 12.36
N ALA A 229 5.12 -6.03 11.28
CA ALA A 229 4.82 -7.46 11.17
C ALA A 229 6.05 -8.38 11.03
N SER A 230 7.25 -7.84 10.78
CA SER A 230 8.44 -8.64 10.46
C SER A 230 8.80 -9.69 11.53
N GLY A 231 8.72 -9.33 12.82
CA GLY A 231 9.04 -10.25 13.91
C GLY A 231 8.09 -11.45 13.94
N ALA A 232 6.79 -11.20 13.78
CA ALA A 232 5.78 -12.25 13.73
C ALA A 232 5.91 -13.11 12.46
N VAL A 233 6.25 -12.51 11.31
CA VAL A 233 6.56 -13.22 10.05
C VAL A 233 7.73 -14.18 10.26
N LEU A 234 8.83 -13.71 10.83
CA LEU A 234 10.01 -14.54 11.05
C LEU A 234 9.75 -15.64 12.09
N ALA A 235 9.04 -15.30 13.18
CA ALA A 235 8.66 -16.28 14.21
C ALA A 235 7.73 -17.38 13.69
N SER A 236 6.98 -17.13 12.59
CA SER A 236 6.12 -18.14 11.97
C SER A 236 6.90 -19.31 11.34
N GLY A 237 8.20 -19.13 11.06
CA GLY A 237 9.03 -20.10 10.34
C GLY A 237 8.61 -20.33 8.88
N ALA A 238 7.73 -19.47 8.34
CA ALA A 238 7.35 -19.50 6.94
C ALA A 238 8.54 -19.14 6.04
N THR A 239 8.56 -19.75 4.85
CA THR A 239 9.59 -19.50 3.82
C THR A 239 9.11 -18.55 2.74
N ALA A 240 7.81 -18.24 2.73
CA ALA A 240 7.21 -17.26 1.84
C ALA A 240 6.11 -16.47 2.55
N ALA A 241 6.18 -15.15 2.46
CA ALA A 241 5.16 -14.21 2.89
C ALA A 241 4.35 -13.72 1.68
N ILE A 242 3.04 -13.90 1.72
CA ILE A 242 2.09 -13.29 0.78
C ILE A 242 1.40 -12.15 1.54
N CYS A 243 1.57 -10.92 1.09
CA CYS A 243 0.98 -9.75 1.71
C CYS A 243 -0.35 -9.40 1.05
N TYR A 244 -1.28 -8.84 1.83
CA TYR A 244 -2.57 -8.38 1.35
C TYR A 244 -2.47 -7.40 0.16
N ASN A 245 -1.46 -6.52 0.18
CA ASN A 245 -1.13 -5.61 -0.92
C ASN A 245 0.37 -5.28 -0.94
N ASP A 246 0.79 -4.51 -1.95
CA ASP A 246 2.17 -4.06 -2.12
C ASP A 246 2.63 -3.09 -1.02
N VAL A 247 1.74 -2.29 -0.44
CA VAL A 247 2.08 -1.29 0.60
C VAL A 247 2.65 -1.99 1.84
N ILE A 248 1.97 -3.01 2.33
CA ILE A 248 2.43 -3.85 3.45
C ILE A 248 3.69 -4.63 3.06
N ALA A 249 3.74 -5.17 1.84
CA ALA A 249 4.92 -5.90 1.37
C ALA A 249 6.16 -5.01 1.38
N ILE A 250 6.04 -3.75 0.97
CA ILE A 250 7.14 -2.78 0.98
C ILE A 250 7.59 -2.47 2.42
N GLY A 251 6.66 -2.29 3.35
CA GLY A 251 6.98 -2.12 4.77
C GLY A 251 7.73 -3.33 5.34
N LEU A 252 7.25 -4.53 5.03
CA LEU A 252 7.90 -5.79 5.42
C LEU A 252 9.31 -5.89 4.84
N LEU A 253 9.49 -5.62 3.53
CA LEU A 253 10.80 -5.61 2.89
C LEU A 253 11.77 -4.64 3.57
N GLY A 254 11.30 -3.43 3.91
CA GLY A 254 12.08 -2.43 4.63
C GLY A 254 12.61 -2.98 5.95
N ARG A 255 11.73 -3.54 6.79
CA ARG A 255 12.14 -4.07 8.08
C ARG A 255 12.99 -5.33 7.98
N LEU A 256 12.69 -6.25 7.06
CA LEU A 256 13.50 -7.45 6.83
C LEU A 256 14.94 -7.09 6.45
N ASN A 257 15.11 -6.10 5.58
CA ASN A 257 16.42 -5.60 5.19
C ASN A 257 17.19 -4.99 6.39
N GLU A 258 16.53 -4.20 7.25
CA GLU A 258 17.15 -3.63 8.45
C GLU A 258 17.64 -4.69 9.44
N VAL A 259 16.89 -5.78 9.61
CA VAL A 259 17.27 -6.89 10.51
C VAL A 259 18.16 -7.94 9.83
N GLY A 260 18.66 -7.64 8.63
CA GLY A 260 19.64 -8.47 7.92
C GLY A 260 19.09 -9.75 7.29
N VAL A 261 17.77 -9.83 7.08
CA VAL A 261 17.12 -10.94 6.38
C VAL A 261 17.14 -10.68 4.88
N THR A 262 17.72 -11.60 4.12
CA THR A 262 17.90 -11.47 2.67
C THR A 262 16.63 -11.97 1.96
N VAL A 263 16.06 -11.14 1.10
CA VAL A 263 14.94 -11.52 0.24
C VAL A 263 15.46 -11.60 -1.20
N PRO A 264 15.26 -12.72 -1.94
CA PRO A 264 14.41 -13.87 -1.59
C PRO A 264 15.13 -15.04 -0.88
N GLU A 265 16.44 -14.95 -0.64
CA GLU A 265 17.27 -16.10 -0.24
C GLU A 265 16.85 -16.73 1.09
N ASP A 266 16.47 -15.91 2.07
CA ASP A 266 16.08 -16.37 3.40
C ASP A 266 14.55 -16.48 3.53
N ILE A 267 13.80 -15.60 2.86
CA ILE A 267 12.34 -15.62 2.76
C ILE A 267 11.89 -14.95 1.47
N SER A 268 10.94 -15.54 0.76
CA SER A 268 10.29 -14.89 -0.38
C SER A 268 9.15 -13.97 0.07
N VAL A 269 9.02 -12.79 -0.52
CA VAL A 269 7.95 -11.82 -0.21
C VAL A 269 7.19 -11.50 -1.50
N ALA A 270 5.86 -11.60 -1.47
CA ALA A 270 5.01 -11.25 -2.59
C ALA A 270 3.89 -10.31 -2.17
N GLY A 271 3.54 -9.36 -3.03
CA GLY A 271 2.49 -8.38 -2.81
C GLY A 271 1.26 -8.59 -3.69
N TYR A 272 0.42 -7.55 -3.74
CA TYR A 272 -0.76 -7.47 -4.57
C TYR A 272 -1.00 -6.01 -5.01
N ASP A 273 -1.56 -5.87 -6.21
CA ASP A 273 -1.97 -4.65 -6.90
C ASP A 273 -0.99 -4.11 -7.94
N ASP A 274 0.30 -4.45 -7.90
CA ASP A 274 1.33 -3.89 -8.79
C ASP A 274 1.30 -2.36 -8.85
N ILE A 275 1.42 -1.75 -7.66
CA ILE A 275 1.53 -0.30 -7.52
C ILE A 275 2.86 0.19 -8.13
N PRO A 276 2.97 1.47 -8.52
CA PRO A 276 4.17 1.97 -9.21
C PRO A 276 5.48 1.70 -8.47
N PHE A 277 5.46 1.74 -7.12
CA PHE A 277 6.63 1.51 -6.29
C PHE A 277 7.15 0.07 -6.31
N ALA A 278 6.31 -0.92 -6.64
CA ALA A 278 6.68 -2.35 -6.62
C ALA A 278 7.91 -2.67 -7.49
N ARG A 279 8.15 -1.93 -8.58
CA ARG A 279 9.31 -2.14 -9.46
C ARG A 279 10.60 -1.44 -8.99
N TYR A 280 10.50 -0.52 -8.05
CA TYR A 280 11.62 0.36 -7.64
C TYR A 280 12.14 0.07 -6.23
N VAL A 281 11.44 -0.77 -5.46
CA VAL A 281 11.96 -1.31 -4.20
C VAL A 281 13.04 -2.35 -4.46
N THR A 282 13.90 -2.60 -3.47
CA THR A 282 14.99 -3.58 -3.54
C THR A 282 14.77 -4.66 -2.48
N PRO A 283 14.65 -5.94 -2.87
CA PRO A 283 14.50 -6.43 -4.24
C PRO A 283 13.17 -5.94 -4.87
N SER A 284 13.10 -5.91 -6.20
CA SER A 284 11.86 -5.53 -6.89
C SER A 284 10.75 -6.55 -6.60
N LEU A 285 9.56 -6.06 -6.26
CA LEU A 285 8.49 -6.85 -5.66
C LEU A 285 7.72 -7.69 -6.70
N THR A 286 7.73 -9.00 -6.53
CA THR A 286 6.80 -9.92 -7.19
C THR A 286 5.40 -9.67 -6.63
N THR A 287 4.41 -9.51 -7.50
CA THR A 287 3.06 -9.08 -7.11
C THR A 287 2.03 -9.52 -8.13
N VAL A 288 0.75 -9.45 -7.78
CA VAL A 288 -0.38 -9.68 -8.68
C VAL A 288 -0.94 -8.34 -9.15
N SER A 289 -0.82 -8.08 -10.45
CA SER A 289 -1.26 -6.83 -11.10
C SER A 289 -2.75 -6.84 -11.38
N THR A 290 -3.41 -5.75 -11.00
CA THR A 290 -4.81 -5.47 -11.30
C THR A 290 -4.91 -4.29 -12.29
N PRO A 291 -5.89 -4.30 -13.22
CA PRO A 291 -6.04 -3.27 -14.25
C PRO A 291 -6.74 -2.02 -13.69
N LYS A 292 -6.11 -1.38 -12.70
CA LYS A 292 -6.68 -0.27 -11.89
C LYS A 292 -7.30 0.86 -12.73
N GLY A 293 -6.60 1.31 -13.77
CA GLY A 293 -7.12 2.34 -14.66
C GLY A 293 -8.36 1.90 -15.43
N ASP A 294 -8.43 0.63 -15.84
CA ASP A 294 -9.61 0.07 -16.51
C ASP A 294 -10.78 -0.10 -15.53
N LEU A 295 -10.53 -0.47 -14.27
CA LEU A 295 -11.57 -0.52 -13.24
C LEU A 295 -12.26 0.84 -13.10
N GLY A 296 -11.47 1.91 -12.99
CA GLY A 296 -11.99 3.28 -12.88
C GLY A 296 -12.77 3.72 -14.12
N ARG A 297 -12.22 3.44 -15.32
CA ARG A 297 -12.89 3.78 -16.58
C ARG A 297 -14.25 3.08 -16.71
N HIS A 298 -14.30 1.77 -16.50
CA HIS A 298 -15.55 1.01 -16.64
C HIS A 298 -16.57 1.35 -15.55
N ALA A 299 -16.10 1.74 -14.35
CA ALA A 299 -17.01 2.24 -13.32
C ALA A 299 -17.67 3.55 -13.76
N TRP A 300 -16.91 4.46 -14.39
CA TRP A 300 -17.49 5.66 -15.01
C TRP A 300 -18.47 5.33 -16.14
N GLU A 301 -18.09 4.47 -17.08
CA GLU A 301 -18.95 4.08 -18.21
C GLU A 301 -20.27 3.47 -17.73
N ALA A 302 -20.25 2.69 -16.64
CA ALA A 302 -21.45 2.18 -16.00
C ALA A 302 -22.31 3.33 -15.41
N VAL A 303 -21.70 4.30 -14.72
CA VAL A 303 -22.41 5.49 -14.22
C VAL A 303 -23.05 6.27 -15.37
N GLU A 304 -22.31 6.51 -16.46
CA GLU A 304 -22.80 7.24 -17.63
C GLU A 304 -24.03 6.55 -18.25
N ARG A 305 -23.98 5.22 -18.40
CA ARG A 305 -25.12 4.43 -18.88
C ARG A 305 -26.32 4.51 -17.92
N MET A 306 -26.11 4.42 -16.61
CA MET A 306 -27.18 4.59 -15.62
C MET A 306 -27.83 5.97 -15.71
N LEU A 307 -27.04 7.03 -15.87
CA LEU A 307 -27.53 8.40 -16.04
C LEU A 307 -28.30 8.59 -17.35
N ALA A 308 -28.00 7.78 -18.38
CA ALA A 308 -28.74 7.72 -19.63
C ALA A 308 -30.02 6.85 -19.56
N GLY A 309 -30.30 6.22 -18.41
CA GLY A 309 -31.51 5.41 -18.19
C GLY A 309 -31.34 3.91 -18.46
N ASP A 310 -30.11 3.42 -18.63
CA ASP A 310 -29.83 1.99 -18.78
C ASP A 310 -29.94 1.25 -17.44
N THR A 311 -30.75 0.19 -17.41
CA THR A 311 -31.00 -0.64 -16.23
C THR A 311 -30.43 -2.06 -16.36
N GLU A 312 -29.87 -2.43 -17.52
CA GLU A 312 -29.33 -3.77 -17.80
C GLU A 312 -27.81 -3.82 -17.62
N LEU A 313 -27.36 -3.40 -16.44
CA LEU A 313 -25.95 -3.32 -16.09
C LEU A 313 -25.58 -4.41 -15.07
N GLY A 314 -24.66 -5.29 -15.48
CA GLY A 314 -24.20 -6.42 -14.65
C GLY A 314 -22.89 -6.16 -13.91
N THR A 315 -22.26 -7.26 -13.48
CA THR A 315 -20.91 -7.24 -12.93
C THR A 315 -19.87 -7.52 -14.02
N LEU A 316 -18.86 -6.67 -14.13
CA LEU A 316 -17.69 -6.89 -14.98
C LEU A 316 -16.51 -7.37 -14.11
N THR A 317 -15.95 -8.54 -14.42
CA THR A 317 -14.81 -9.13 -13.69
C THR A 317 -13.58 -9.19 -14.56
N PHE A 318 -12.48 -8.59 -14.10
CA PHE A 318 -11.17 -8.64 -14.74
C PHE A 318 -10.32 -9.81 -14.22
N ALA A 319 -9.53 -10.41 -15.11
CA ALA A 319 -8.50 -11.35 -14.73
C ALA A 319 -7.25 -10.60 -14.24
N PRO A 320 -6.73 -10.90 -13.04
CA PRO A 320 -5.45 -10.36 -12.60
C PRO A 320 -4.28 -11.08 -13.30
N ARG A 321 -3.09 -10.48 -13.26
CA ARG A 321 -1.87 -11.06 -13.85
C ARG A 321 -0.73 -11.10 -12.84
N LEU A 322 -0.10 -12.26 -12.67
CA LEU A 322 1.13 -12.38 -11.88
C LEU A 322 2.27 -11.63 -12.57
N VAL A 323 2.98 -10.79 -11.81
CA VAL A 323 4.16 -10.06 -12.24
C VAL A 323 5.34 -10.51 -11.40
N GLU A 324 6.18 -11.35 -11.99
CA GLU A 324 7.36 -11.92 -11.34
C GLU A 324 8.53 -10.94 -11.37
N ARG A 325 9.18 -10.76 -10.21
CA ARG A 325 10.34 -9.90 -10.01
C ARG A 325 11.31 -10.53 -9.00
N GLY A 326 12.21 -9.74 -8.43
CA GLY A 326 13.33 -10.21 -7.60
C GLY A 326 12.98 -10.65 -6.18
N SER A 327 11.80 -10.32 -5.63
CA SER A 327 11.49 -10.58 -4.21
C SER A 327 11.04 -12.02 -3.92
N THR A 328 11.00 -12.91 -4.91
CA THR A 328 10.63 -14.32 -4.77
C THR A 328 11.63 -15.21 -5.48
N GLY A 329 11.97 -16.36 -4.89
CA GLY A 329 12.98 -17.29 -5.40
C GLY A 329 12.73 -18.74 -4.99
N PRO A 330 13.67 -19.66 -5.24
CA PRO A 330 13.62 -21.02 -4.71
C PRO A 330 13.49 -21.01 -3.19
N ALA A 331 12.75 -21.98 -2.63
CA ALA A 331 12.63 -22.08 -1.18
C ALA A 331 13.99 -22.31 -0.52
N PRO A 332 14.28 -21.60 0.58
CA PRO A 332 15.50 -21.80 1.35
C PRO A 332 15.60 -23.26 1.81
N ARG A 333 16.82 -23.82 1.75
CA ARG A 333 17.09 -25.19 2.23
C ARG A 333 17.07 -25.27 3.76
N ASP A 334 17.50 -24.20 4.43
CA ASP A 334 17.56 -24.08 5.88
C ASP A 334 16.53 -23.04 6.35
N ARG A 335 15.78 -23.33 7.42
CA ARG A 335 14.85 -22.36 8.01
C ARG A 335 15.62 -21.29 8.78
N ILE A 336 15.19 -20.04 8.67
CA ILE A 336 15.65 -18.98 9.57
C ILE A 336 15.16 -19.31 10.98
N THR A 337 16.08 -19.47 11.92
CA THR A 337 15.76 -19.54 13.35
C THR A 337 16.01 -18.17 13.95
N VAL A 338 14.95 -17.43 14.27
CA VAL A 338 15.08 -16.20 15.07
C VAL A 338 15.16 -16.61 16.54
N ALA A 339 16.26 -16.26 17.21
CA ALA A 339 16.34 -16.45 18.65
C ALA A 339 15.32 -15.52 19.34
N PRO A 340 14.64 -15.99 20.39
CA PRO A 340 13.65 -15.18 21.09
C PRO A 340 14.30 -13.91 21.65
N ASP A 341 13.54 -12.80 21.59
CA ASP A 341 13.91 -11.51 22.15
C ASP A 341 13.95 -11.63 23.69
N THR A 342 15.10 -12.02 24.24
CA THR A 342 15.29 -12.07 25.69
C THR A 342 15.58 -10.66 26.19
N ALA A 343 14.72 -10.16 27.10
CA ALA A 343 14.95 -8.91 27.82
C ALA A 343 16.41 -8.83 28.31
N PRO A 344 17.06 -7.66 28.21
CA PRO A 344 18.49 -7.56 28.49
C PRO A 344 18.77 -8.01 29.93
N SER A 345 19.62 -9.01 30.05
CA SER A 345 20.32 -9.36 31.28
C SER A 345 20.94 -8.10 31.89
N VAL A 346 20.78 -7.91 33.21
CA VAL A 346 21.42 -6.81 33.93
C VAL A 346 22.91 -6.81 33.62
N PHE A 347 23.38 -5.72 33.01
CA PHE A 347 24.79 -5.55 32.66
C PHE A 347 25.60 -5.18 33.91
N ALA A 348 26.75 -5.82 34.10
CA ALA A 348 27.66 -5.49 35.18
C ALA A 348 29.07 -5.21 34.62
N TRP A 349 29.68 -4.15 35.13
CA TRP A 349 31.10 -3.88 34.90
C TRP A 349 31.89 -4.45 36.07
N HIS A 350 32.84 -5.33 35.77
CA HIS A 350 33.78 -5.89 36.73
C HIS A 350 35.17 -5.35 36.44
N ARG A 351 35.84 -4.90 37.50
CA ARG A 351 37.24 -4.49 37.44
C ARG A 351 38.02 -5.55 38.19
N ASP A 352 39.01 -6.14 37.55
CA ASP A 352 39.99 -6.96 38.25
C ASP A 352 41.01 -6.01 38.91
N ASP A 353 41.37 -6.27 40.17
CA ASP A 353 42.19 -5.33 40.96
C ASP A 353 43.70 -5.48 40.66
N ASP A 354 44.11 -6.60 40.04
CA ASP A 354 45.52 -6.94 39.81
C ASP A 354 46.03 -6.62 38.39
N ASP A 355 45.14 -6.45 37.41
CA ASP A 355 45.44 -5.97 36.06
C ASP A 355 44.35 -4.97 35.66
N LEU A 356 44.69 -3.90 34.95
CA LEU A 356 43.78 -2.80 34.53
C LEU A 356 42.74 -3.25 33.47
N ASP A 357 42.21 -4.45 33.62
CA ASP A 357 41.27 -5.09 32.71
C ASP A 357 39.84 -4.86 33.24
N VAL A 358 38.97 -4.38 32.36
CA VAL A 358 37.57 -4.10 32.70
C VAL A 358 36.68 -4.95 31.83
N GLU A 359 35.85 -5.77 32.46
CA GLU A 359 34.92 -6.67 31.78
C GLU A 359 33.49 -6.15 31.88
N LEU A 360 32.78 -6.13 30.75
CA LEU A 360 31.32 -6.00 30.71
C LEU A 360 30.73 -7.39 30.58
N THR A 361 29.87 -7.78 31.52
CA THR A 361 29.20 -9.07 31.50
C THR A 361 27.67 -8.92 31.44
N ALA A 362 27.03 -9.91 30.84
CA ALA A 362 25.60 -10.16 30.88
C ALA A 362 25.37 -11.50 31.58
N GLY A 363 25.10 -11.48 32.88
CA GLY A 363 25.04 -12.71 33.68
C GLY A 363 26.41 -13.41 33.76
N ARG A 364 26.61 -14.49 33.00
CA ARG A 364 27.89 -15.23 32.93
C ARG A 364 28.65 -15.01 31.61
N ASP A 365 28.05 -14.30 30.66
CA ASP A 365 28.62 -14.10 29.34
C ASP A 365 29.48 -12.83 29.31
N LEU A 366 30.73 -12.96 28.86
CA LEU A 366 31.64 -11.82 28.65
C LEU A 366 31.27 -11.11 27.35
N LEU A 367 30.87 -9.85 27.44
CA LEU A 367 30.43 -9.04 26.30
C LEU A 367 31.55 -8.15 25.75
N ALA A 368 32.31 -7.53 26.64
CA ALA A 368 33.44 -6.69 26.26
C ALA A 368 34.53 -6.79 27.32
N ARG A 369 35.78 -6.68 26.89
CA ARG A 369 36.93 -6.56 27.78
C ARG A 369 37.80 -5.41 27.31
N TYR A 370 38.09 -4.50 28.22
CA TYR A 370 39.17 -3.54 28.06
C TYR A 370 40.43 -4.21 28.58
N GLU A 371 41.48 -4.28 27.75
CA GLU A 371 42.80 -4.75 28.16
C GLU A 371 43.83 -3.66 27.90
N ARG A 372 44.65 -3.33 28.91
CA ARG A 372 45.77 -2.40 28.71
C ARG A 372 47.01 -3.20 28.30
N ARG A 373 47.39 -3.14 27.02
CA ARG A 373 48.64 -3.73 26.51
C ARG A 373 49.65 -2.64 26.12
N PRO A 374 50.96 -2.88 26.28
CA PRO A 374 52.00 -1.94 25.85
C PRO A 374 52.12 -1.81 24.32
N VAL A 375 51.64 -2.81 23.56
CA VAL A 375 51.59 -2.82 22.10
C VAL A 375 50.27 -3.43 21.66
N MET A 376 49.59 -2.79 20.69
CA MET A 376 48.36 -3.32 20.11
C MET A 376 48.70 -4.43 19.11
N PRO A 377 48.06 -5.61 19.16
CA PRO A 377 48.26 -6.65 18.16
C PRO A 377 47.79 -6.16 16.78
N ASP A 378 48.48 -6.59 15.71
CA ASP A 378 48.08 -6.34 14.33
C ASP A 378 46.79 -7.14 14.01
N VAL A 379 45.64 -6.58 14.39
CA VAL A 379 44.32 -7.15 14.07
C VAL A 379 43.83 -6.55 12.77
N TYR A 380 43.76 -7.36 11.73
CA TYR A 380 43.15 -7.02 10.46
C TYR A 380 41.69 -7.49 10.46
N ALA A 381 40.74 -6.57 10.39
CA ALA A 381 39.35 -6.92 10.18
C ALA A 381 39.06 -7.02 8.67
N PRO A 382 38.63 -8.18 8.16
CA PRO A 382 38.04 -8.23 6.82
C PRO A 382 36.74 -7.40 6.85
N ARG A 383 36.57 -6.44 5.94
CA ARG A 383 35.24 -5.84 5.74
C ARG A 383 34.25 -6.96 5.37
N PRO A 384 32.97 -6.86 5.77
CA PRO A 384 31.98 -7.73 5.14
C PRO A 384 32.04 -7.50 3.64
N TYR A 385 31.88 -8.57 2.88
CA TYR A 385 31.64 -8.48 1.46
C TYR A 385 30.34 -7.71 1.24
N LEU A 386 30.43 -6.40 0.99
CA LEU A 386 29.32 -5.64 0.42
C LEU A 386 29.12 -6.23 -0.96
N HIS A 387 27.98 -6.87 -1.19
CA HIS A 387 27.67 -7.39 -2.51
C HIS A 387 27.78 -6.21 -3.49
N PRO A 388 28.67 -6.27 -4.49
CA PRO A 388 28.83 -5.16 -5.42
C PRO A 388 27.48 -4.88 -6.06
N LEU A 389 27.02 -3.63 -5.96
CA LEU A 389 25.84 -3.18 -6.66
C LEU A 389 26.25 -3.04 -8.12
N TYR A 390 25.55 -3.71 -9.01
CA TYR A 390 25.82 -3.58 -10.44
C TYR A 390 24.70 -2.78 -11.10
N THR A 391 25.08 -1.93 -12.04
CA THR A 391 24.14 -1.43 -13.05
C THR A 391 23.56 -2.60 -13.83
N LEU A 392 22.42 -2.39 -14.50
CA LEU A 392 21.86 -3.37 -15.45
C LEU A 392 22.85 -3.76 -16.58
N ALA A 393 23.84 -2.92 -16.85
CA ALA A 393 24.91 -3.19 -17.82
C ALA A 393 26.09 -3.97 -17.21
N GLY A 394 25.98 -4.48 -15.99
CA GLY A 394 27.03 -5.26 -15.32
C GLY A 394 28.20 -4.41 -14.78
N ARG A 395 28.09 -3.08 -14.79
CA ARG A 395 29.10 -2.19 -14.21
C ARG A 395 28.92 -2.09 -12.70
N ALA A 396 29.96 -2.40 -11.92
CA ALA A 396 29.95 -2.19 -10.48
C ALA A 396 29.79 -0.69 -10.15
N ILE A 397 28.84 -0.37 -9.27
CA ILE A 397 28.50 0.96 -8.74
C ILE A 397 29.14 1.14 -7.36
N THR A 398 29.36 0.04 -6.62
CA THR A 398 30.12 0.03 -5.38
C THR A 398 31.46 -0.67 -5.58
N ASP A 399 32.52 -0.09 -5.03
CA ASP A 399 33.85 -0.70 -5.00
C ASP A 399 33.96 -1.61 -3.77
N ALA A 400 33.92 -2.92 -3.98
CA ALA A 400 34.12 -3.91 -2.92
C ALA A 400 35.63 -4.08 -2.70
N ASN A 401 36.28 -3.04 -2.15
CA ASN A 401 37.70 -3.11 -1.88
C ASN A 401 37.94 -4.01 -0.65
N ASN A 402 38.33 -5.26 -0.89
CA ASN A 402 38.62 -6.27 0.14
C ASN A 402 40.01 -6.10 0.79
N ALA A 403 40.69 -4.97 0.58
CA ALA A 403 41.98 -4.73 1.20
C ALA A 403 41.83 -4.71 2.74
N PRO A 404 42.57 -5.58 3.47
CA PRO A 404 42.68 -5.47 4.91
C PRO A 404 43.22 -4.08 5.25
N HIS A 405 42.51 -3.32 6.07
CA HIS A 405 43.01 -2.04 6.59
C HIS A 405 43.39 -2.24 8.05
N ARG A 406 44.51 -1.64 8.46
CA ARG A 406 44.83 -1.56 9.88
C ARG A 406 43.75 -0.73 10.57
N HIS A 407 43.22 -1.22 11.68
CA HIS A 407 42.42 -0.38 12.57
C HIS A 407 43.26 0.85 12.95
N GLN A 408 42.81 2.04 12.57
CA GLN A 408 43.42 3.29 13.05
C GLN A 408 42.90 3.59 14.45
N HIS A 409 43.78 4.20 15.26
CA HIS A 409 43.60 4.55 16.67
C HIS A 409 42.15 4.88 17.06
N GLY A 410 41.54 3.96 17.81
CA GLY A 410 40.18 4.13 18.31
C GLY A 410 39.78 2.98 19.22
N VAL A 411 38.96 3.30 20.23
CA VAL A 411 38.29 2.31 21.07
C VAL A 411 37.25 1.60 20.20
N SER A 412 37.40 0.28 20.02
CA SER A 412 36.38 -0.55 19.39
C SER A 412 35.55 -1.19 20.50
N VAL A 413 34.28 -0.80 20.62
CA VAL A 413 33.33 -1.43 21.54
C VAL A 413 32.31 -2.19 20.71
N VAL A 414 32.18 -3.49 20.99
CA VAL A 414 31.08 -4.30 20.49
C VAL A 414 30.00 -4.26 21.56
N PHE A 415 28.81 -3.80 21.20
CA PHE A 415 27.65 -3.86 22.08
C PHE A 415 26.65 -4.83 21.46
N ASP A 416 26.11 -5.74 22.26
CA ASP A 416 24.99 -6.60 21.85
C ASP A 416 23.66 -5.82 21.79
N SER A 417 23.67 -4.55 22.19
CA SER A 417 22.52 -3.65 22.16
C SER A 417 22.97 -2.18 22.07
N VAL A 418 23.13 -1.65 20.85
CA VAL A 418 23.02 -0.20 20.63
C VAL A 418 21.76 0.06 19.82
N ASN A 419 20.65 0.37 20.50
CA ASN A 419 19.48 1.11 19.99
C ASN A 419 19.19 1.03 18.47
N GLY A 420 19.19 -0.16 17.87
CA GLY A 420 18.81 -0.34 16.48
C GLY A 420 19.67 0.37 15.41
N THR A 421 20.84 0.96 15.73
CA THR A 421 21.74 1.53 14.71
C THR A 421 23.20 1.33 15.09
N ASN A 422 23.79 0.22 14.66
CA ASN A 422 25.23 0.15 14.43
C ASN A 422 25.50 0.63 13.00
N TYR A 423 26.09 1.80 12.86
CA TYR A 423 26.54 2.34 11.57
C TYR A 423 27.86 1.71 11.13
N TRP A 424 28.02 0.39 11.22
CA TRP A 424 29.14 -0.32 10.59
C TRP A 424 28.67 -1.71 10.19
N GLY A 425 28.40 -1.89 8.90
CA GLY A 425 28.11 -3.19 8.33
C GLY A 425 29.29 -4.14 8.55
N GLY A 426 29.01 -5.31 9.11
CA GLY A 426 29.95 -6.40 9.33
C GLY A 426 29.23 -7.68 9.76
N ARG A 427 29.30 -8.76 8.97
CA ARG A 427 28.91 -10.10 9.43
C ARG A 427 30.06 -10.66 10.26
N THR A 428 29.80 -11.05 11.51
CA THR A 428 30.80 -11.69 12.38
C THR A 428 30.99 -13.15 12.00
N TYR A 429 32.24 -13.55 11.76
CA TYR A 429 32.60 -14.95 11.54
C TYR A 429 33.12 -15.54 12.86
N LEU A 430 32.49 -16.63 13.33
CA LEU A 430 32.99 -17.45 14.43
C LEU A 430 33.62 -18.71 13.83
N THR A 431 34.88 -18.96 14.18
CA THR A 431 35.64 -20.11 13.69
C THR A 431 34.96 -21.41 14.13
N GLY A 432 34.52 -22.23 13.18
CA GLY A 432 33.92 -23.56 13.44
C GLY A 432 32.39 -23.65 13.47
N SER A 433 31.64 -22.57 13.23
CA SER A 433 30.17 -22.57 13.42
C SER A 433 29.31 -22.24 12.19
N GLY A 434 29.91 -21.98 11.02
CA GLY A 434 29.20 -21.66 9.77
C GLY A 434 28.55 -20.26 9.75
N ARG A 435 27.88 -19.89 8.64
CA ARG A 435 27.14 -18.62 8.52
C ARG A 435 25.87 -18.70 9.37
N ARG A 436 25.80 -17.94 10.47
CA ARG A 436 24.57 -17.78 11.28
C ARG A 436 24.18 -16.29 11.30
N CYS A 437 22.90 -15.98 11.11
CA CYS A 437 22.35 -14.74 11.66
C CYS A 437 22.28 -14.94 13.17
N CYS A 438 23.16 -14.28 13.92
CA CYS A 438 23.08 -14.29 15.38
C CYS A 438 22.07 -13.24 15.83
N PRO A 439 21.11 -13.66 16.65
CA PRO A 439 20.98 -13.18 18.01
C PRO A 439 21.65 -14.23 18.91
N THR A 440 22.55 -13.76 19.75
CA THR A 440 23.46 -14.53 20.62
C THR A 440 22.70 -15.41 21.60
N THR A 441 22.92 -16.73 21.54
CA THR A 441 23.06 -17.59 22.74
C THR A 441 23.81 -18.87 22.35
N ALA A 442 24.94 -19.13 23.00
CA ALA A 442 25.71 -20.37 22.87
C ALA A 442 25.11 -21.48 23.76
N PRO A 443 25.32 -22.78 23.44
CA PRO A 443 24.69 -23.88 24.15
C PRO A 443 25.32 -24.14 25.53
N ARG A 444 24.47 -24.61 26.46
CA ARG A 444 24.85 -25.32 27.69
C ARG A 444 25.95 -26.35 27.41
N ARG A 445 27.07 -26.28 28.14
CA ARG A 445 27.81 -27.48 28.55
C ARG A 445 27.33 -27.90 29.93
N ALA A 446 26.70 -29.06 30.00
CA ALA A 446 26.54 -29.82 31.23
C ALA A 446 27.44 -31.06 31.13
N GLY A 447 28.27 -31.27 32.16
CA GLY A 447 28.81 -32.57 32.56
C GLY A 447 30.10 -33.06 31.90
N ALA A 448 31.14 -33.21 32.75
CA ALA A 448 32.36 -34.02 32.67
C ALA A 448 33.29 -33.84 31.46
#